data_AF-A0A4U1M3S4-F1
#
_entry.id   AF-A0A4U1M3S4-F1
#
_cell.length_a   1.000
_cell.length_b   1.000
_cell.length_c   1.000
_cell.angle_alpha   90.00
_cell.angle_beta   90.00
_cell.angle_gamma   90.00
#
_symmetry.space_group_name_H-M   'P 1'
#
loop_
_entity.id
_entity.type
_entity.pdbx_description
1 polymer ?
#
loop_
_entity_poly.entity_id
_entity_poly.type
_entity_poly.pdbx_seq_one_letter_code
_entity_poly.pdbx_strand_id
1 'polypeptide(L)'
;MKKFIDLTSEESKGLDKPLFENALRLKENSELLAATKNSFSIATSLLILSSEEMVKAILVLLHSEGYKVYKLEEASKFFKDHKIRHQIWQLIETGYELFEAKENWNSAKLNFKSDKKNVIDSLLNNLYAVYMAYKPLSNLKKRVEEIQDFNDLKNKGLYVDFRDGLVIPSESVNEKEYNLVIPITERLFKFYKGIEKLFRATIEANHISNAESQKQKEDLKLLIDTALKDFSFKKLN
;
A
#
# COMPACT_ATOMS: atom_id res chain seq x y z
N MET A 1 13.71 5.27 25.06
CA MET A 1 12.96 4.48 24.06
C MET A 1 13.93 3.73 23.17
N LYS A 2 13.68 2.44 22.88
CA LYS A 2 14.42 1.68 21.86
C LYS A 2 14.06 2.21 20.47
N LYS A 3 14.99 2.13 19.50
CA LYS A 3 14.66 2.44 18.10
C LYS A 3 13.93 1.25 17.50
N PHE A 4 13.09 1.48 16.48
CA PHE A 4 12.36 0.39 15.83
C PHE A 4 13.26 -0.75 15.34
N ILE A 5 14.44 -0.43 14.79
CA ILE A 5 15.41 -1.43 14.32
C ILE A 5 16.00 -2.29 15.44
N ASP A 6 15.89 -1.83 16.69
CA ASP A 6 16.38 -2.54 17.88
C ASP A 6 15.25 -3.34 18.57
N LEU A 7 14.02 -3.26 18.07
CA LEU A 7 12.89 -4.03 18.60
C LEU A 7 12.92 -5.46 18.04
N THR A 8 12.58 -6.42 18.88
CA THR A 8 12.20 -7.76 18.42
C THR A 8 10.78 -7.75 17.83
N SER A 9 10.42 -8.81 17.10
CA SER A 9 9.05 -9.00 16.61
C SER A 9 8.03 -8.99 17.75
N GLU A 10 8.34 -9.65 18.87
CA GLU A 10 7.45 -9.67 20.04
C GLU A 10 7.24 -8.27 20.63
N GLU A 11 8.33 -7.50 20.78
CA GLU A 11 8.26 -6.12 21.27
C GLU A 11 7.53 -5.17 20.32
N SER A 12 7.34 -5.57 19.06
CA SER A 12 6.65 -4.76 18.05
C SER A 12 5.14 -4.99 18.01
N LYS A 13 4.62 -6.03 18.67
CA LYS A 13 3.19 -6.35 18.66
C LYS A 13 2.36 -5.19 19.19
N GLY A 14 1.36 -4.78 18.40
CA GLY A 14 0.43 -3.71 18.77
C GLY A 14 0.96 -2.29 18.62
N LEU A 15 2.25 -2.10 18.26
CA LEU A 15 2.81 -0.78 17.98
C LEU A 15 2.33 -0.19 16.65
N ASP A 16 1.76 -1.02 15.78
CA ASP A 16 1.08 -0.66 14.54
C ASP A 16 -0.22 0.12 14.79
N LYS A 17 -0.96 -0.21 15.86
CA LYS A 17 -2.26 0.39 16.20
C LYS A 17 -2.24 1.92 16.35
N PRO A 18 -1.37 2.53 17.18
CA PRO A 18 -1.34 3.99 17.29
C PRO A 18 -0.93 4.69 15.98
N LEU A 19 -0.13 4.03 15.13
CA LEU A 19 0.22 4.55 13.80
C LEU A 19 -0.98 4.50 12.86
N PHE A 20 -1.72 3.40 12.88
CA PHE A 20 -2.96 3.24 12.14
C PHE A 20 -4.02 4.26 12.57
N GLU A 21 -4.22 4.46 13.87
CA GLU A 21 -5.15 5.47 14.41
C GLU A 21 -4.75 6.89 13.99
N ASN A 22 -3.45 7.19 14.01
CA ASN A 22 -2.94 8.48 13.53
C ASN A 22 -3.20 8.67 12.04
N ALA A 23 -2.94 7.64 11.22
CA ALA A 23 -3.24 7.65 9.79
C ALA A 23 -4.74 7.88 9.53
N LEU A 24 -5.62 7.21 10.29
CA LEU A 24 -7.07 7.37 10.18
C LEU A 24 -7.50 8.81 10.50
N ARG A 25 -7.04 9.37 11.61
CA ARG A 25 -7.34 10.75 11.99
C ARG A 25 -6.87 11.76 10.94
N LEU A 26 -5.70 11.55 10.34
CA LEU A 26 -5.20 12.40 9.26
C LEU A 26 -6.09 12.33 8.01
N LYS A 27 -6.58 11.13 7.66
CA LYS A 27 -7.53 10.93 6.55
C LYS A 27 -8.87 11.62 6.84
N GLU A 28 -9.42 11.46 8.03
CA GLU A 28 -10.68 12.11 8.43
C GLU A 28 -10.55 13.64 8.42
N ASN A 29 -9.45 14.19 8.91
CA ASN A 29 -9.17 15.62 8.87
C ASN A 29 -9.04 16.13 7.42
N SER A 30 -8.39 15.36 6.55
CA SER A 30 -8.31 15.66 5.13
C SER A 30 -9.70 15.75 4.50
N GLU A 31 -10.54 14.74 4.70
CA GLU A 31 -11.90 14.68 4.18
C GLU A 31 -12.75 15.84 4.68
N LEU A 32 -12.65 16.16 5.97
CA LEU A 32 -13.35 17.29 6.57
C LEU A 32 -12.94 18.62 5.92
N LEU A 33 -11.64 18.85 5.70
CA LEU A 33 -11.15 20.08 5.08
C LEU A 33 -11.57 20.20 3.62
N ALA A 34 -11.55 19.11 2.87
CA ALA A 34 -12.04 19.09 1.49
C ALA A 34 -13.55 19.40 1.45
N ALA A 35 -14.36 18.69 2.25
CA ALA A 35 -15.82 18.79 2.20
C ALA A 35 -16.38 20.10 2.77
N THR A 36 -15.77 20.66 3.83
CA THR A 36 -16.35 21.80 4.55
C THR A 36 -15.71 23.14 4.21
N LYS A 37 -14.45 23.13 3.74
CA LYS A 37 -13.67 24.34 3.46
C LYS A 37 -13.22 24.46 2.01
N ASN A 38 -13.46 23.44 1.17
CA ASN A 38 -12.88 23.34 -0.18
C ASN A 38 -11.35 23.54 -0.18
N SER A 39 -10.69 23.17 0.92
CA SER A 39 -9.28 23.41 1.16
C SER A 39 -8.43 22.25 0.63
N PHE A 40 -8.46 22.05 -0.69
CA PHE A 40 -7.87 20.88 -1.34
C PHE A 40 -6.36 20.77 -1.19
N SER A 41 -5.63 21.89 -1.12
CA SER A 41 -4.17 21.89 -0.94
C SER A 41 -3.74 21.27 0.40
N ILE A 42 -4.35 21.72 1.49
CA ILE A 42 -4.10 21.19 2.83
C ILE A 42 -4.65 19.77 2.95
N ALA A 43 -5.86 19.51 2.44
CA ALA A 43 -6.47 18.17 2.47
C ALA A 43 -5.57 17.14 1.76
N THR A 44 -5.10 17.45 0.55
CA THR A 44 -4.15 16.61 -0.20
C THR A 44 -2.90 16.29 0.62
N SER A 45 -2.34 17.31 1.28
CA SER A 45 -1.14 17.12 2.10
C SER A 45 -1.40 16.23 3.33
N LEU A 46 -2.52 16.41 4.02
CA LEU A 46 -2.92 15.55 5.13
C LEU A 46 -3.18 14.11 4.70
N LEU A 47 -3.73 13.91 3.50
CA LEU A 47 -3.98 12.57 2.95
C LEU A 47 -2.68 11.84 2.58
N ILE A 48 -1.69 12.56 2.07
CA ILE A 48 -0.36 12.01 1.79
C ILE A 48 0.36 11.70 3.12
N LEU A 49 0.28 12.57 4.12
CA LEU A 49 0.79 12.29 5.47
C LEU A 49 0.11 11.07 6.12
N SER A 50 -1.21 10.94 5.94
CA SER A 50 -1.97 9.74 6.35
C SER A 50 -1.40 8.48 5.72
N SER A 51 -1.08 8.54 4.42
CA SER A 51 -0.48 7.43 3.69
C SER A 51 0.92 7.08 4.21
N GLU A 52 1.76 8.08 4.50
CA GLU A 52 3.07 7.86 5.11
C GLU A 52 2.98 7.17 6.50
N GLU A 53 1.99 7.53 7.32
CA GLU A 53 1.72 6.88 8.61
C GLU A 53 1.18 5.46 8.42
N MET A 54 0.33 5.23 7.42
CA MET A 54 -0.18 3.90 7.08
C MET A 54 0.95 2.95 6.67
N VAL A 55 1.90 3.42 5.85
CA VAL A 55 3.10 2.63 5.51
C VAL A 55 3.86 2.24 6.78
N LYS A 56 3.94 3.12 7.79
CA LYS A 56 4.58 2.79 9.08
C LYS A 56 3.81 1.70 9.81
N ALA A 57 2.50 1.82 9.89
CA ALA A 57 1.64 0.81 10.50
C ALA A 57 1.83 -0.57 9.83
N ILE A 58 1.83 -0.62 8.49
CA ILE A 58 2.04 -1.85 7.70
C ILE A 58 3.38 -2.52 8.04
N LEU A 59 4.48 -1.75 8.03
CA LEU A 59 5.80 -2.32 8.30
C LEU A 59 5.95 -2.81 9.74
N VAL A 60 5.37 -2.09 10.71
CA VAL A 60 5.38 -2.49 12.12
C VAL A 60 4.57 -3.78 12.32
N LEU A 61 3.40 -3.89 11.69
CA LEU A 61 2.56 -5.08 11.72
C LEU A 61 3.28 -6.29 11.10
N LEU A 62 3.90 -6.13 9.92
CA LEU A 62 4.69 -7.21 9.31
C LEU A 62 5.87 -7.62 10.20
N HIS A 63 6.54 -6.65 10.83
CA HIS A 63 7.63 -6.93 11.75
C HIS A 63 7.18 -7.71 12.98
N SER A 64 6.01 -7.37 13.55
CA SER A 64 5.47 -8.08 14.70
C SER A 64 5.13 -9.54 14.42
N GLU A 65 4.85 -9.85 13.15
CA GLU A 65 4.59 -11.20 12.64
C GLU A 65 5.88 -11.93 12.20
N GLY A 66 7.06 -11.38 12.49
CA GLY A 66 8.35 -12.05 12.24
C GLY A 66 8.92 -11.87 10.83
N TYR A 67 8.41 -10.91 10.06
CA TYR A 67 8.92 -10.61 8.72
C TYR A 67 10.12 -9.66 8.81
N LYS A 68 11.12 -9.89 7.97
CA LYS A 68 12.43 -9.20 7.98
C LYS A 68 12.38 -7.88 7.22
N VAL A 69 11.38 -7.05 7.48
CA VAL A 69 11.20 -5.73 6.84
C VAL A 69 12.39 -4.79 7.06
N TYR A 70 13.19 -5.02 8.12
CA TYR A 70 14.42 -4.28 8.43
C TYR A 70 15.64 -4.67 7.59
N LYS A 71 15.58 -5.77 6.82
CA LYS A 71 16.70 -6.21 5.97
C LYS A 71 16.78 -5.50 4.64
N LEU A 72 15.79 -4.68 4.29
CA LEU A 72 15.91 -3.75 3.18
C LEU A 72 17.10 -2.80 3.49
N GLU A 73 18.00 -2.61 2.53
CA GLU A 73 19.27 -1.86 2.69
C GLU A 73 19.07 -0.49 3.37
N GLU A 74 17.89 0.09 3.21
CA GLU A 74 17.55 1.45 3.63
C GLU A 74 16.48 1.50 4.75
N ALA A 75 16.15 0.37 5.37
CA ALA A 75 15.11 0.28 6.40
C ALA A 75 15.39 1.17 7.64
N SER A 76 16.65 1.42 7.98
CA SER A 76 17.04 2.30 9.09
C SER A 76 16.59 3.77 8.88
N LYS A 77 16.32 4.15 7.63
CA LYS A 77 15.89 5.49 7.25
C LYS A 77 14.38 5.62 7.12
N PHE A 78 13.62 4.52 7.12
CA PHE A 78 12.17 4.52 6.91
C PHE A 78 11.39 5.51 7.79
N PHE A 79 11.72 5.57 9.09
CA PHE A 79 11.08 6.49 10.03
C PHE A 79 11.57 7.94 9.93
N LYS A 80 12.65 8.19 9.19
CA LYS A 80 13.33 9.49 9.12
C LYS A 80 13.19 10.16 7.75
N ASP A 81 13.14 9.38 6.69
CA ASP A 81 13.19 9.84 5.31
C ASP A 81 11.86 9.56 4.61
N HIS A 82 11.19 10.63 4.18
CA HIS A 82 9.92 10.53 3.47
C HIS A 82 10.10 9.90 2.08
N LYS A 83 11.24 10.11 1.40
CA LYS A 83 11.49 9.54 0.07
C LYS A 83 11.40 8.02 0.12
N ILE A 84 12.01 7.42 1.15
CA ILE A 84 11.97 5.97 1.36
C ILE A 84 10.56 5.48 1.68
N ARG A 85 9.72 6.27 2.38
CA ARG A 85 8.32 5.91 2.62
C ARG A 85 7.51 5.83 1.33
N HIS A 86 7.71 6.77 0.40
CA HIS A 86 7.05 6.75 -0.90
C HIS A 86 7.51 5.56 -1.73
N GLN A 87 8.81 5.23 -1.70
CA GLN A 87 9.31 4.09 -2.44
C GLN A 87 8.81 2.74 -1.86
N ILE A 88 8.67 2.63 -0.54
CA ILE A 88 8.02 1.47 0.09
C ILE A 88 6.53 1.42 -0.27
N TRP A 89 5.85 2.57 -0.34
CA TRP A 89 4.48 2.62 -0.83
C TRP A 89 4.38 2.08 -2.27
N GLN A 90 5.29 2.46 -3.17
CA GLN A 90 5.32 1.90 -4.54
C GLN A 90 5.49 0.37 -4.54
N LEU A 91 6.30 -0.19 -3.65
CA LEU A 91 6.43 -1.65 -3.50
C LEU A 91 5.15 -2.29 -2.97
N ILE A 92 4.51 -1.68 -1.97
CA ILE A 92 3.22 -2.15 -1.43
C ILE A 92 2.17 -2.13 -2.52
N GLU A 93 2.08 -1.05 -3.30
CA GLU A 93 1.14 -0.89 -4.41
C GLU A 93 1.38 -1.95 -5.49
N THR A 94 2.64 -2.20 -5.84
CA THR A 94 3.03 -3.25 -6.79
C THR A 94 2.64 -4.64 -6.26
N GLY A 95 2.96 -4.94 -5.01
CA GLY A 95 2.65 -6.23 -4.38
C GLY A 95 1.14 -6.46 -4.26
N TYR A 96 0.39 -5.41 -3.89
CA TYR A 96 -1.06 -5.47 -3.78
C TYR A 96 -1.73 -5.68 -5.16
N GLU A 97 -1.21 -5.05 -6.21
CA GLU A 97 -1.71 -5.29 -7.58
C GLU A 97 -1.50 -6.72 -8.06
N LEU A 98 -0.30 -7.27 -7.80
CA LEU A 98 0.00 -8.66 -8.16
C LEU A 98 -0.91 -9.63 -7.41
N PHE A 99 -1.26 -9.31 -6.16
CA PHE A 99 -2.22 -10.08 -5.38
C PHE A 99 -3.62 -9.99 -5.97
N GLU A 100 -4.13 -8.80 -6.28
CA GLU A 100 -5.44 -8.61 -6.94
C GLU A 100 -5.49 -9.29 -8.32
N ALA A 101 -4.41 -9.24 -9.10
CA ALA A 101 -4.32 -9.94 -10.38
C ALA A 101 -4.39 -11.47 -10.20
N LYS A 102 -3.72 -12.02 -9.18
CA LYS A 102 -3.78 -13.45 -8.84
C LYS A 102 -5.17 -13.87 -8.39
N GLU A 103 -5.83 -13.08 -7.54
CA GLU A 103 -7.21 -13.34 -7.11
C GLU A 103 -8.18 -13.28 -8.28
N ASN A 104 -8.12 -12.23 -9.11
CA ASN A 104 -8.98 -12.09 -10.29
C ASN A 104 -8.78 -13.24 -11.29
N TRP A 105 -7.54 -13.68 -11.50
CA TRP A 105 -7.23 -14.86 -12.32
C TRP A 105 -7.90 -16.12 -11.75
N ASN A 106 -7.77 -16.36 -10.45
CA ASN A 106 -8.34 -17.53 -9.79
C ASN A 106 -9.88 -17.51 -9.83
N SER A 107 -10.51 -16.36 -9.55
CA SER A 107 -11.96 -16.20 -9.61
C SER A 107 -12.50 -16.36 -11.02
N ALA A 108 -11.82 -15.80 -12.04
CA ALA A 108 -12.19 -15.99 -13.45
C ALA A 108 -12.16 -17.47 -13.86
N LYS A 109 -11.15 -18.21 -13.38
CA LYS A 109 -11.02 -19.65 -13.62
C LYS A 109 -12.09 -20.49 -12.91
N LEU A 110 -12.54 -20.07 -11.72
CA LEU A 110 -13.57 -20.78 -10.94
C LEU A 110 -14.99 -20.58 -11.46
N ASN A 111 -15.31 -19.37 -11.96
CA ASN A 111 -16.64 -19.04 -12.47
C ASN A 111 -16.99 -19.78 -13.78
N PHE A 112 -15.99 -20.33 -14.47
CA PHE A 112 -16.18 -21.18 -15.64
C PHE A 112 -15.67 -22.59 -15.37
N LYS A 113 -16.51 -23.42 -14.73
CA LYS A 113 -16.33 -24.89 -14.74
C LYS A 113 -16.45 -25.36 -16.19
N SER A 114 -15.31 -25.55 -16.87
CA SER A 114 -15.31 -26.02 -18.25
C SER A 114 -16.02 -27.37 -18.33
N ASP A 115 -17.14 -27.44 -19.04
CA ASP A 115 -17.53 -28.70 -19.65
C ASP A 115 -16.42 -29.06 -20.63
N LYS A 116 -15.67 -30.14 -20.33
CA LYS A 116 -14.43 -30.57 -20.99
C LYS A 116 -14.53 -30.82 -22.52
N LYS A 117 -15.68 -30.54 -23.16
CA LYS A 117 -15.95 -30.87 -24.57
C LYS A 117 -15.71 -29.72 -25.55
N ASN A 118 -15.69 -28.45 -25.14
CA ASN A 118 -15.55 -27.32 -26.08
C ASN A 118 -14.21 -26.59 -25.94
N VAL A 119 -13.34 -26.79 -26.94
CA VAL A 119 -12.02 -26.13 -27.05
C VAL A 119 -12.15 -24.60 -27.17
N ILE A 120 -13.22 -24.11 -27.82
CA ILE A 120 -13.49 -22.67 -27.99
C ILE A 120 -13.82 -22.02 -26.64
N ASP A 121 -14.66 -22.66 -25.84
CA ASP A 121 -15.01 -22.16 -24.50
C ASP A 121 -13.76 -22.12 -23.59
N SER A 122 -12.91 -23.14 -23.66
CA SER A 122 -11.62 -23.13 -22.95
C SER A 122 -10.69 -21.99 -23.39
N LEU A 123 -10.68 -21.64 -24.68
CA LEU A 123 -9.84 -20.56 -25.22
C LEU A 123 -10.38 -19.18 -24.82
N LEU A 124 -11.70 -18.97 -24.92
CA LEU A 124 -12.36 -17.74 -24.44
C LEU A 124 -12.20 -17.56 -22.93
N ASN A 125 -12.26 -18.63 -22.15
CA ASN A 125 -12.05 -18.58 -20.69
C ASN A 125 -10.61 -18.17 -20.34
N ASN A 126 -9.62 -18.71 -21.04
CA ASN A 126 -8.23 -18.31 -20.84
C ASN A 126 -8.00 -16.84 -21.24
N LEU A 127 -8.59 -16.37 -22.35
CA LEU A 127 -8.51 -14.97 -22.75
C LEU A 127 -9.18 -14.04 -21.73
N TYR A 128 -10.34 -14.43 -21.19
CA TYR A 128 -11.03 -13.69 -20.14
C TYR A 128 -10.21 -13.64 -18.84
N ALA A 129 -9.62 -14.76 -18.42
CA ALA A 129 -8.74 -14.80 -17.26
C ALA A 129 -7.49 -13.91 -17.45
N VAL A 130 -6.88 -13.93 -18.64
CA VAL A 130 -5.75 -13.05 -18.99
C VAL A 130 -6.17 -11.58 -18.92
N TYR A 131 -7.32 -11.23 -19.49
CA TYR A 131 -7.85 -9.87 -19.42
C TYR A 131 -8.10 -9.41 -17.98
N MET A 132 -8.73 -10.25 -17.16
CA MET A 132 -9.03 -9.95 -15.76
C MET A 132 -7.76 -9.83 -14.89
N ALA A 133 -6.70 -10.59 -15.20
CA ALA A 133 -5.40 -10.45 -14.55
C ALA A 133 -4.62 -9.21 -15.03
N TYR A 134 -4.81 -8.79 -16.29
CA TYR A 134 -4.16 -7.61 -16.85
C TYR A 134 -4.81 -6.29 -16.42
N LYS A 135 -6.14 -6.29 -16.19
CA LYS A 135 -6.90 -5.08 -15.85
C LYS A 135 -6.31 -4.31 -14.65
N PRO A 136 -5.94 -4.95 -13.52
CA PRO A 136 -5.21 -4.28 -12.44
C PRO A 136 -3.89 -3.66 -12.95
N LEU A 137 -3.04 -4.49 -13.56
CA LEU A 137 -1.69 -4.11 -13.99
C LEU A 137 -1.63 -2.91 -14.95
N SER A 138 -2.69 -2.69 -15.75
CA SER A 138 -2.77 -1.61 -16.73
C SER A 138 -2.55 -0.21 -16.13
N ASN A 139 -2.93 0.01 -14.87
CA ASN A 139 -2.81 1.30 -14.19
C ASN A 139 -1.68 1.35 -13.15
N LEU A 140 -0.97 0.24 -12.93
CA LEU A 140 0.08 0.14 -11.93
C LEU A 140 1.21 1.13 -12.18
N LYS A 141 1.71 1.19 -13.43
CA LYS A 141 2.78 2.11 -13.80
C LYS A 141 2.42 3.56 -13.47
N LYS A 142 1.22 3.98 -13.84
CA LYS A 142 0.70 5.33 -13.58
C LYS A 142 0.66 5.64 -12.09
N ARG A 143 0.12 4.73 -11.27
CA ARG A 143 0.04 4.94 -9.81
C ARG A 143 1.41 4.97 -9.15
N VAL A 144 2.34 4.14 -9.58
CA VAL A 144 3.73 4.15 -9.09
C VAL A 144 4.41 5.49 -9.40
N GLU A 145 4.23 6.00 -10.61
CA GLU A 145 4.70 7.34 -11.02
C GLU A 145 4.01 8.43 -10.18
N GLU A 146 2.69 8.37 -10.00
CA GLU A 146 1.94 9.33 -9.17
C GLU A 146 2.44 9.37 -7.71
N ILE A 147 2.70 8.20 -7.09
CA ILE A 147 3.24 8.13 -5.72
C ILE A 147 4.59 8.84 -5.59
N GLN A 148 5.41 8.84 -6.64
CA GLN A 148 6.69 9.54 -6.64
C GLN A 148 6.51 11.05 -6.48
N ASP A 149 5.50 11.61 -7.15
CA ASP A 149 5.20 13.04 -7.16
C ASP A 149 4.47 13.53 -5.90
N PHE A 150 3.94 12.61 -5.08
CA PHE A 150 3.18 12.98 -3.88
C PHE A 150 4.00 13.77 -2.86
N ASN A 151 5.31 13.58 -2.79
CA ASN A 151 6.11 14.40 -1.88
C ASN A 151 6.06 15.88 -2.27
N ASP A 152 6.13 16.17 -3.56
CA ASP A 152 6.05 17.52 -4.09
C ASP A 152 4.65 18.09 -3.91
N LEU A 153 3.59 17.30 -4.13
CA LEU A 153 2.21 17.73 -3.87
C LEU A 153 1.98 18.10 -2.40
N LYS A 154 2.45 17.27 -1.47
CA LYS A 154 2.38 17.53 -0.03
C LYS A 154 3.13 18.80 0.35
N ASN A 155 4.36 18.96 -0.16
CA ASN A 155 5.16 20.15 0.15
C ASN A 155 4.50 21.42 -0.43
N LYS A 156 4.04 21.38 -1.68
CA LYS A 156 3.29 22.48 -2.30
C LYS A 156 2.03 22.83 -1.53
N GLY A 157 1.27 21.82 -1.11
CA GLY A 157 0.01 22.02 -0.40
C GLY A 157 0.15 22.62 1.01
N LEU A 158 1.24 22.30 1.71
CA LEU A 158 1.61 22.90 3.02
C LEU A 158 2.46 24.17 2.90
N TYR A 159 2.71 24.64 1.69
CA TYR A 159 3.58 25.78 1.43
C TYR A 159 5.04 25.61 1.94
N VAL A 160 5.63 24.45 1.64
CA VAL A 160 6.99 24.05 2.02
C VAL A 160 7.86 23.93 0.76
N ASP A 161 9.15 24.31 0.86
CA ASP A 161 10.17 24.23 -0.21
C ASP A 161 10.00 25.20 -1.41
N PHE A 162 9.27 26.31 -1.21
CA PHE A 162 9.27 27.42 -2.16
C PHE A 162 10.54 28.26 -1.97
N ARG A 163 11.39 28.32 -3.00
CA ARG A 163 12.72 28.95 -2.89
C ARG A 163 12.75 30.40 -3.34
N ASP A 164 12.02 30.78 -4.38
CA ASP A 164 12.08 32.13 -4.97
C ASP A 164 10.75 32.58 -5.62
N GLY A 165 9.62 32.43 -4.91
CA GLY A 165 8.33 32.92 -5.39
C GLY A 165 7.21 32.85 -4.36
N LEU A 166 6.26 33.79 -4.44
CA LEU A 166 4.99 33.71 -3.72
C LEU A 166 4.02 32.90 -4.57
N VAL A 167 3.61 31.74 -4.08
CA VAL A 167 2.66 30.85 -4.76
C VAL A 167 1.44 30.69 -3.87
N ILE A 168 0.26 30.58 -4.47
CA ILE A 168 -0.97 30.25 -3.74
C ILE A 168 -1.12 28.72 -3.79
N PRO A 169 -1.01 28.00 -2.66
CA PRO A 169 -1.08 26.53 -2.63
C PRO A 169 -2.30 25.96 -3.35
N SER A 170 -3.46 26.61 -3.21
CA SER A 170 -4.72 26.17 -3.83
C SER A 170 -4.74 26.31 -5.36
N GLU A 171 -3.86 27.10 -5.95
CA GLU A 171 -3.69 27.18 -7.41
C GLU A 171 -2.81 26.05 -7.93
N SER A 172 -1.86 25.57 -7.12
CA SER A 172 -0.92 24.50 -7.47
C SER A 172 -1.43 23.09 -7.13
N VAL A 173 -2.25 22.97 -6.07
CA VAL A 173 -2.84 21.73 -5.59
C VAL A 173 -4.32 21.97 -5.36
N ASN A 174 -5.13 21.55 -6.33
CA ASN A 174 -6.57 21.76 -6.35
C ASN A 174 -7.33 20.42 -6.20
N GLU A 175 -8.63 20.45 -6.42
CA GLU A 175 -9.52 19.30 -6.31
C GLU A 175 -9.07 18.11 -7.20
N LYS A 176 -8.48 18.38 -8.36
CA LYS A 176 -7.98 17.34 -9.26
C LYS A 176 -6.86 16.53 -8.60
N GLU A 177 -5.88 17.19 -8.00
CA GLU A 177 -4.79 16.51 -7.28
C GLU A 177 -5.34 15.76 -6.07
N TYR A 178 -6.29 16.36 -5.34
CA TYR A 178 -6.95 15.70 -4.22
C TYR A 178 -7.63 14.37 -4.63
N ASN A 179 -8.46 14.43 -5.68
CA ASN A 179 -9.18 13.27 -6.22
C ASN A 179 -8.26 12.20 -6.82
N LEU A 180 -7.04 12.56 -7.22
CA LEU A 180 -6.02 11.62 -7.67
C LEU A 180 -5.41 10.85 -6.49
N VAL A 181 -5.17 11.50 -5.34
CA VAL A 181 -4.55 10.87 -4.16
C VAL A 181 -5.50 9.90 -3.46
N ILE A 182 -6.79 10.24 -3.36
CA ILE A 182 -7.83 9.43 -2.68
C ILE A 182 -7.76 7.93 -2.99
N PRO A 183 -7.91 7.49 -4.26
CA PRO A 183 -7.98 6.06 -4.58
C PRO A 183 -6.68 5.33 -4.26
N ILE A 184 -5.52 5.99 -4.35
CA ILE A 184 -4.22 5.36 -4.04
C ILE A 184 -4.07 5.19 -2.52
N THR A 185 -4.48 6.20 -1.73
CA THR A 185 -4.49 6.10 -0.27
C THR A 185 -5.46 5.02 0.21
N GLU A 186 -6.65 4.92 -0.36
CA GLU A 186 -7.62 3.88 0.01
C GLU A 186 -7.08 2.46 -0.17
N ARG A 187 -6.27 2.24 -1.20
CA ARG A 187 -5.63 0.94 -1.47
C ARG A 187 -4.66 0.55 -0.35
N LEU A 188 -3.89 1.49 0.19
CA LEU A 188 -3.04 1.23 1.37
C LEU A 188 -3.87 0.78 2.58
N PHE A 189 -4.99 1.46 2.86
CA PHE A 189 -5.87 1.09 3.98
C PHE A 189 -6.49 -0.29 3.78
N LYS A 190 -6.90 -0.64 2.55
CA LYS A 190 -7.40 -1.97 2.21
C LYS A 190 -6.31 -3.03 2.40
N PHE A 191 -5.09 -2.76 1.95
CA PHE A 191 -3.94 -3.64 2.13
C PHE A 191 -3.63 -3.89 3.60
N TYR A 192 -3.57 -2.85 4.44
CA TYR A 192 -3.36 -2.98 5.88
C TYR A 192 -4.44 -3.87 6.53
N LYS A 193 -5.72 -3.61 6.25
CA LYS A 193 -6.83 -4.43 6.76
C LYS A 193 -6.76 -5.88 6.28
N GLY A 194 -6.30 -6.09 5.05
CA GLY A 194 -6.06 -7.42 4.48
C GLY A 194 -4.97 -8.18 5.24
N ILE A 195 -3.82 -7.54 5.49
CA ILE A 195 -2.73 -8.08 6.31
C ILE A 195 -3.23 -8.39 7.73
N GLU A 196 -3.89 -7.44 8.37
CA GLU A 196 -4.42 -7.60 9.71
C GLU A 196 -5.38 -8.81 9.80
N LYS A 197 -6.30 -8.94 8.85
CA LYS A 197 -7.22 -10.09 8.76
C LYS A 197 -6.47 -11.40 8.57
N LEU A 198 -5.46 -11.42 7.69
CA LEU A 198 -4.62 -12.60 7.42
C LEU A 198 -3.96 -13.13 8.71
N PHE A 199 -3.52 -12.23 9.60
CA PHE A 199 -2.87 -12.61 10.86
C PHE A 199 -3.84 -12.80 12.04
N ARG A 200 -5.00 -12.13 12.08
CA ARG A 200 -6.05 -12.38 13.08
C ARG A 200 -6.76 -13.72 12.90
N ALA A 201 -6.97 -14.17 11.66
CA ALA A 201 -7.63 -15.44 11.35
C ALA A 201 -6.94 -16.68 11.96
N THR A 202 -5.72 -16.52 12.46
CA THR A 202 -4.96 -17.56 13.17
C THR A 202 -5.32 -17.69 14.66
N ILE A 203 -5.98 -16.70 15.26
CA ILE A 203 -6.26 -16.65 16.71
C ILE A 203 -7.71 -17.06 17.03
N GLU A 204 -8.65 -16.80 16.13
CA GLU A 204 -10.07 -17.09 16.34
C GLU A 204 -10.60 -18.09 15.29
N ALA A 205 -11.04 -19.25 15.79
CA ALA A 205 -11.90 -20.26 15.14
C ALA A 205 -11.25 -21.37 14.27
N ASN A 206 -11.45 -22.59 14.79
CA ASN A 206 -11.13 -23.91 14.24
C ASN A 206 -11.73 -24.26 12.86
N HIS A 207 -12.43 -23.38 12.13
CA HIS A 207 -12.98 -23.76 10.83
C HIS A 207 -13.10 -22.52 9.93
N ILE A 208 -12.14 -22.36 9.00
CA ILE A 208 -12.28 -22.00 7.56
C ILE A 208 -10.90 -21.49 7.03
N SER A 209 -10.34 -22.21 6.03
CA SER A 209 -9.19 -21.83 5.15
C SER A 209 -7.72 -21.92 5.65
N ASN A 210 -7.40 -22.74 6.66
CA ASN A 210 -6.04 -22.79 7.25
C ASN A 210 -4.89 -22.94 6.23
N ALA A 211 -5.04 -23.77 5.19
CA ALA A 211 -3.97 -24.01 4.21
C ALA A 211 -3.72 -22.83 3.25
N GLU A 212 -4.78 -22.15 2.80
CA GLU A 212 -4.65 -21.04 1.85
C GLU A 212 -4.11 -19.78 2.53
N SER A 213 -4.62 -19.46 3.72
CA SER A 213 -4.10 -18.36 4.54
C SER A 213 -2.64 -18.61 4.95
N GLN A 214 -2.28 -19.85 5.32
CA GLN A 214 -0.90 -20.20 5.63
C GLN A 214 0.02 -20.06 4.41
N LYS A 215 -0.44 -20.51 3.23
CA LYS A 215 0.31 -20.33 1.98
C LYS A 215 0.49 -18.86 1.63
N GLN A 216 -0.52 -18.02 1.83
CA GLN A 216 -0.39 -16.57 1.59
C GLN A 216 0.64 -15.93 2.52
N LYS A 217 0.69 -16.33 3.80
CA LYS A 217 1.74 -15.89 4.74
C LYS A 217 3.13 -16.35 4.29
N GLU A 218 3.26 -17.59 3.86
CA GLU A 218 4.52 -18.14 3.37
C GLU A 218 5.00 -17.44 2.08
N ASP A 219 4.11 -17.23 1.11
CA ASP A 219 4.38 -16.48 -0.13
C ASP A 219 4.85 -15.06 0.20
N LEU A 220 4.15 -14.35 1.11
CA LEU A 220 4.50 -13.01 1.54
C LEU A 220 5.85 -12.98 2.27
N LYS A 221 6.12 -14.00 3.10
CA LYS A 221 7.37 -14.11 3.84
C LYS A 221 8.54 -14.37 2.92
N LEU A 222 8.36 -15.24 1.92
CA LEU A 222 9.36 -15.50 0.89
C LEU A 222 9.68 -14.22 0.11
N LEU A 223 8.66 -13.47 -0.30
CA LEU A 223 8.83 -12.20 -1.00
C LEU A 223 9.65 -11.20 -0.16
N ILE A 224 9.24 -10.95 1.09
CA ILE A 224 9.88 -9.94 1.95
C ILE A 224 11.26 -10.38 2.42
N ASP A 225 11.39 -11.60 2.95
CA ASP A 225 12.63 -12.05 3.60
C ASP A 225 13.71 -12.46 2.59
N THR A 226 13.33 -12.82 1.37
CA THR A 226 14.23 -13.37 0.35
C THR A 226 14.32 -12.49 -0.88
N ALA A 227 13.21 -12.26 -1.59
CA ALA A 227 13.25 -11.55 -2.87
C ALA A 227 13.59 -10.06 -2.71
N LEU A 228 13.16 -9.43 -1.62
CA LEU A 228 13.43 -8.02 -1.33
C LEU A 228 14.70 -7.79 -0.51
N LYS A 229 15.41 -8.83 -0.08
CA LYS A 229 16.57 -8.72 0.81
C LYS A 229 17.67 -7.81 0.26
N ASP A 230 17.98 -7.94 -1.04
CA ASP A 230 19.03 -7.16 -1.72
C ASP A 230 18.43 -6.02 -2.57
N PHE A 231 17.16 -5.71 -2.35
CA PHE A 231 16.48 -4.62 -3.04
C PHE A 231 16.94 -3.27 -2.49
N SER A 232 17.30 -2.37 -3.42
CA SER A 232 17.85 -1.05 -3.10
C SER A 232 17.09 0.01 -3.87
N PHE A 233 16.53 1.00 -3.18
CA PHE A 233 15.75 2.04 -3.84
C PHE A 233 16.62 3.04 -4.61
N LYS A 234 17.94 3.00 -4.41
CA LYS A 234 18.90 3.73 -5.25
C LYS A 234 18.89 3.29 -6.71
N LYS A 235 18.51 2.05 -6.99
CA LYS A 235 18.44 1.50 -8.36
C LYS A 235 17.19 1.98 -9.14
N LEU A 236 16.25 2.65 -8.46
CA LEU A 236 15.03 3.19 -9.06
C LEU A 236 15.12 4.69 -9.41
N ASN A 237 16.25 5.34 -9.09
CA ASN A 237 16.49 6.75 -9.42
C ASN A 237 17.54 6.87 -10.53
#